data_AF-A0A8C4TQL0-F1
#
_entry.id   AF-A0A8C4TQL0-F1
#
_cell.length_a   1.000
_cell.length_b   1.000
_cell.length_c   1.000
_cell.angle_alpha   90.00
_cell.angle_beta   90.00
_cell.angle_gamma   90.00
#
_symmetry.space_group_name_H-M   'P 1'
#
loop_
_entity.id
_entity.type
_entity.pdbx_description
1 polymer ?
#
loop_
_entity_poly.entity_id
_entity_poly.type
_entity_poly.pdbx_seq_one_letter_code
_entity_poly.pdbx_strand_id
1 'polypeptide(L)'
;MLGNLCLVHAIHSWLPISLSGTNPIVQKCRAEQVKGQKYGGGGAGQCVCKNDGEVCGSDGKSYGSSCQLRAAGAAVRQVRKGACDQAPRITIPPKDIWNISGAQVYLSCEVIGVPTPLLTWKKVSSGHRREKVELLPGDRDNLAVQTRGGPEKHEVTGWVLISPLGKEEGGEYECHAANAKGEAVAMATIHVVESLKDIPTPSLGMKQAHRPDRGPMK
;
A
#
# COMPACT_ATOMS: atom_id res chain seq x y z
N MET A 1 -51.77 -3.20 23.82
CA MET A 1 -50.92 -3.05 22.63
C MET A 1 -49.83 -4.11 22.74
N LEU A 2 -49.93 -5.27 22.07
CA LEU A 2 -49.44 -5.54 20.69
C LEU A 2 -47.93 -5.29 20.60
N GLY A 3 -47.01 -6.20 20.26
CA GLY A 3 -46.93 -7.59 19.78
C GLY A 3 -45.40 -7.86 19.61
N ASN A 4 -44.81 -9.05 19.61
CA ASN A 4 -45.24 -10.35 19.12
C ASN A 4 -44.60 -11.47 19.94
N LEU A 5 -45.42 -12.47 20.29
CA LEU A 5 -44.99 -13.83 20.58
C LEU A 5 -44.47 -14.48 19.28
N CYS A 6 -43.40 -15.28 19.37
CA CYS A 6 -43.26 -16.45 18.50
C CYS A 6 -43.44 -17.69 19.36
N LEU A 7 -44.61 -18.31 19.22
CA LEU A 7 -44.94 -19.63 19.71
C LEU A 7 -44.11 -20.66 18.92
N VAL A 8 -43.23 -21.39 19.59
CA VAL A 8 -42.75 -22.69 19.10
C VAL A 8 -43.15 -23.70 20.15
N HIS A 9 -44.32 -24.32 19.93
CA HIS A 9 -44.70 -25.53 20.63
C HIS A 9 -43.83 -26.69 20.11
N ALA A 10 -43.30 -27.47 21.05
CA ALA A 10 -42.56 -28.72 20.89
C ALA A 10 -41.20 -28.55 20.18
N ILE A 11 -40.03 -28.85 20.77
CA ILE A 11 -39.67 -29.84 21.78
C ILE A 11 -38.53 -29.20 22.61
N HIS A 12 -38.58 -29.40 23.93
CA HIS A 12 -37.46 -29.11 24.83
C HIS A 12 -36.24 -29.95 24.43
N SER A 13 -35.34 -29.40 23.64
CA SER A 13 -33.98 -29.93 23.54
C SER A 13 -33.02 -28.85 23.05
N TRP A 14 -32.28 -28.29 23.99
CA TRP A 14 -30.97 -27.71 23.71
C TRP A 14 -30.11 -28.85 23.14
N LEU A 15 -29.95 -28.91 21.82
CA LEU A 15 -28.99 -29.84 21.22
C LEU A 15 -27.59 -29.33 21.57
N PRO A 16 -26.73 -30.15 22.19
CA PRO A 16 -25.33 -29.81 22.32
C PRO A 16 -24.76 -29.76 20.91
N ILE A 17 -24.33 -28.59 20.46
CA ILE A 17 -23.45 -28.50 19.31
C ILE A 17 -22.18 -29.21 19.75
N SER A 18 -21.94 -30.39 19.18
CA SER A 18 -20.67 -31.09 19.34
C SER A 18 -19.57 -30.20 18.78
N LEU A 19 -18.87 -29.53 19.69
CA LEU A 19 -17.61 -28.84 19.40
C LEU A 19 -16.53 -29.92 19.23
N SER A 20 -16.58 -30.68 18.15
CA SER A 20 -15.43 -31.48 17.73
C SER A 20 -14.42 -30.54 17.07
N GLY A 21 -13.73 -29.75 17.89
CA GLY A 21 -12.74 -28.78 17.46
C GLY A 21 -12.45 -27.83 18.60
N THR A 22 -11.34 -28.07 19.29
CA THR A 22 -10.78 -27.30 20.41
C THR A 22 -10.30 -25.90 20.00
N ASN A 23 -11.16 -25.08 19.37
CA ASN A 23 -10.75 -23.76 18.92
C ASN A 23 -11.68 -22.64 19.45
N PRO A 24 -11.24 -21.84 20.44
CA PRO A 24 -12.06 -20.82 21.10
C PRO A 24 -12.38 -19.57 20.23
N ILE A 25 -12.14 -19.62 18.91
CA ILE A 25 -12.19 -18.47 17.99
C ILE A 25 -13.58 -18.25 17.36
N VAL A 26 -14.57 -19.09 17.63
CA VAL A 26 -15.90 -18.96 17.00
C VAL A 26 -16.76 -17.94 17.75
N GLN A 27 -16.72 -16.67 17.35
CA GLN A 27 -17.73 -15.71 17.80
C GLN A 27 -19.01 -15.87 16.96
N LYS A 28 -19.96 -16.63 17.52
CA LYS A 28 -21.40 -16.63 17.24
C LYS A 28 -21.81 -16.79 15.76
N CYS A 29 -22.07 -18.03 15.37
CA CYS A 29 -22.71 -18.35 14.10
C CYS A 29 -24.23 -18.15 14.25
N ARG A 30 -24.79 -17.16 13.56
CA ARG A 30 -26.23 -17.15 13.29
C ARG A 30 -26.39 -17.70 11.88
N ALA A 31 -27.06 -18.85 11.74
CA ALA A 31 -27.50 -19.29 10.42
C ALA A 31 -28.49 -18.24 9.90
N GLU A 32 -28.06 -17.40 8.97
CA GLU A 32 -28.98 -16.54 8.24
C GLU A 32 -29.62 -17.41 7.16
N GLN A 33 -30.90 -17.74 7.38
CA GLN A 33 -31.69 -18.48 6.39
C GLN A 33 -31.77 -17.62 5.13
N VAL A 34 -31.05 -17.97 4.08
CA VAL A 34 -31.28 -17.42 2.74
C VAL A 34 -32.70 -17.83 2.36
N LYS A 35 -33.62 -16.86 2.31
CA LYS A 35 -35.02 -17.11 1.94
C LYS A 35 -35.06 -17.82 0.58
N GLY A 36 -35.41 -19.10 0.58
CA GLY A 36 -35.75 -19.86 -0.63
C GLY A 36 -35.01 -21.18 -0.88
N GLN A 37 -34.00 -21.57 -0.09
CA GLN A 37 -33.33 -22.85 -0.27
C GLN A 37 -33.65 -23.85 0.86
N LYS A 38 -34.39 -24.91 0.50
CA LYS A 38 -34.58 -26.10 1.33
C LYS A 38 -33.26 -26.88 1.37
N TYR A 39 -32.50 -26.75 2.46
CA TYR A 39 -31.40 -27.67 2.72
C TYR A 39 -31.96 -28.96 3.34
N GLY A 40 -31.88 -30.05 2.59
CA GLY A 40 -32.04 -31.41 3.12
C GLY A 40 -31.00 -31.66 4.22
N GLY A 41 -31.41 -32.34 5.28
CA GLY A 41 -30.64 -32.51 6.51
C GLY A 41 -29.25 -33.13 6.31
N GLY A 42 -28.31 -32.71 7.17
CA GLY A 42 -27.02 -33.39 7.37
C GLY A 42 -25.75 -32.58 7.06
N GLY A 43 -25.83 -31.31 6.68
CA GLY A 43 -24.64 -30.48 6.45
C GLY A 43 -24.20 -29.70 7.69
N ALA A 44 -22.98 -29.93 8.18
CA ALA A 44 -22.36 -29.07 9.20
C ALA A 44 -22.14 -27.66 8.60
N GLY A 45 -22.85 -26.66 9.13
CA GLY A 45 -22.63 -25.26 8.74
C GLY A 45 -21.28 -24.77 9.23
N GLN A 46 -20.44 -24.23 8.34
CA GLN A 46 -19.15 -23.68 8.73
C GLN A 46 -19.30 -22.23 9.20
N CYS A 47 -18.87 -21.97 10.42
CA CYS A 47 -18.87 -20.61 10.97
C CYS A 47 -17.71 -19.82 10.37
N VAL A 48 -18.04 -18.74 9.68
CA VAL A 48 -17.07 -17.79 9.14
C VAL A 48 -17.13 -16.49 9.92
N CYS A 49 -15.98 -15.87 10.08
CA CYS A 49 -15.91 -14.59 10.73
C CYS A 49 -16.49 -13.50 9.84
N LYS A 50 -17.27 -12.61 10.46
CA LYS A 50 -17.70 -11.38 9.81
C LYS A 50 -16.46 -10.55 9.48
N ASN A 51 -16.33 -10.13 8.22
CA ASN A 51 -15.25 -9.25 7.80
C ASN A 51 -15.51 -7.84 8.36
N ASP A 52 -15.02 -7.60 9.57
CA ASP A 52 -15.16 -6.32 10.27
C ASP A 52 -14.05 -5.31 9.91
N GLY A 53 -13.21 -5.64 8.92
CA GLY A 53 -12.07 -4.85 8.47
C GLY A 53 -10.79 -5.09 9.30
N GLU A 54 -9.70 -4.49 8.84
CA GLU A 54 -8.38 -4.62 9.44
C GLU A 54 -8.33 -4.08 10.89
N VAL A 55 -7.50 -4.69 11.74
CA VAL A 55 -7.31 -4.32 13.15
C VAL A 55 -5.83 -4.38 13.55
N CYS A 56 -5.45 -3.57 14.53
CA CYS A 56 -4.09 -3.57 15.09
C CYS A 56 -4.05 -4.36 16.40
N GLY A 57 -3.16 -5.35 16.46
CA GLY A 57 -2.89 -6.13 17.67
C GLY A 57 -1.92 -5.44 18.62
N SER A 58 -1.96 -5.86 19.89
CA SER A 58 -1.02 -5.41 20.93
C SER A 58 0.40 -5.89 20.71
N ASP A 59 0.62 -6.81 19.78
CA ASP A 59 1.91 -7.29 19.29
C ASP A 59 2.48 -6.40 18.17
N GLY A 60 1.79 -5.32 17.79
CA GLY A 60 2.22 -4.40 16.73
C GLY A 60 1.93 -4.92 15.32
N LYS A 61 1.20 -6.03 15.17
CA LYS A 61 0.85 -6.61 13.88
C LYS A 61 -0.56 -6.20 13.44
N SER A 62 -0.70 -5.87 12.16
CA SER A 62 -1.99 -5.69 11.51
C SER A 62 -2.59 -7.04 11.13
N TYR A 63 -3.87 -7.23 11.42
CA TYR A 63 -4.64 -8.42 11.09
C TYR A 63 -5.82 -8.03 10.20
N GLY A 64 -6.12 -8.81 9.16
CA GLY A 64 -7.19 -8.52 8.22
C GLY A 64 -8.59 -8.53 8.83
N SER A 65 -8.76 -9.12 10.01
CA SER A 65 -10.00 -9.06 10.78
C SER A 65 -9.79 -9.27 12.29
N SER A 66 -10.79 -8.88 13.09
CA SER A 66 -10.83 -9.15 14.54
C SER A 66 -10.72 -10.64 14.87
N CYS A 67 -11.16 -11.52 13.98
CA CYS A 67 -11.03 -12.96 14.16
C CYS A 67 -9.62 -13.47 13.90
N GLN A 68 -8.94 -12.96 12.87
CA GLN A 68 -7.55 -13.32 12.63
C GLN A 68 -6.66 -12.92 13.81
N LEU A 69 -6.94 -11.76 14.43
CA LEU A 69 -6.27 -11.35 15.66
C LEU A 69 -6.52 -12.33 16.80
N ARG A 70 -7.79 -12.71 17.06
CA ARG A 70 -8.11 -13.71 18.10
C ARG A 70 -7.47 -15.07 17.82
N ALA A 71 -7.33 -15.43 16.54
CA ALA A 71 -6.66 -16.64 16.11
C ALA A 71 -5.16 -16.65 16.37
N ALA A 72 -4.53 -15.48 16.46
CA ALA A 72 -3.12 -15.37 16.81
C ALA A 72 -2.82 -15.71 18.28
N GLY A 73 -3.86 -15.76 19.13
CA GLY A 73 -3.77 -16.21 20.51
C GLY A 73 -4.47 -15.28 21.50
N ALA A 74 -4.89 -15.82 22.63
CA ALA A 74 -5.65 -15.07 23.65
C ALA A 74 -4.86 -13.90 24.29
N ALA A 75 -3.53 -13.89 24.18
CA ALA A 75 -2.67 -12.84 24.70
C ALA A 75 -2.63 -11.58 23.82
N VAL A 76 -2.98 -11.68 22.53
CA VAL A 76 -3.00 -10.53 21.62
C VAL A 76 -4.38 -9.87 21.71
N ARG A 77 -4.41 -8.64 22.23
CA ARG A 77 -5.62 -7.83 22.29
C ARG A 77 -5.67 -6.85 21.14
N GLN A 78 -6.87 -6.50 20.70
CA GLN A 78 -7.06 -5.40 19.77
C GLN A 78 -6.73 -4.07 20.47
N VAL A 79 -5.82 -3.29 19.87
CA VAL A 79 -5.46 -1.95 20.33
C VAL A 79 -6.33 -0.89 19.67
N ARG A 80 -6.53 -1.01 18.35
CA ARG A 80 -7.35 -0.09 17.55
C ARG A 80 -7.92 -0.77 16.31
N LYS A 81 -8.83 -0.06 15.62
CA LYS A 81 -9.28 -0.42 14.27
C LYS A 81 -8.28 0.09 13.21
N GLY A 82 -8.21 -0.61 12.08
CA GLY A 82 -7.25 -0.40 11.00
C GLY A 82 -5.88 -1.00 11.30
N ALA A 83 -4.96 -0.88 10.33
CA ALA A 83 -3.56 -1.23 10.48
C ALA A 83 -2.91 -0.60 11.72
N CYS A 84 -1.88 -1.28 12.24
CA CYS A 84 -0.98 -0.70 13.21
C CYS A 84 -0.22 0.49 12.63
N ASP A 85 0.18 1.40 13.51
CA ASP A 85 1.01 2.53 13.12
C ASP A 85 2.37 2.02 12.61
N GLN A 86 2.86 2.62 11.53
CA GLN A 86 4.13 2.30 10.91
C GLN A 86 4.75 3.56 10.30
N ALA A 87 6.09 3.65 10.38
CA ALA A 87 6.84 4.71 9.71
C ALA A 87 6.59 4.69 8.20
N PRO A 88 6.80 5.82 7.50
CA PRO A 88 6.63 5.88 6.06
C PRO A 88 7.59 4.92 5.37
N ARG A 89 7.15 4.33 4.27
CA ARG A 89 7.97 3.50 3.39
C ARG A 89 7.71 3.90 1.96
N ILE A 90 8.76 4.30 1.27
CA ILE A 90 8.72 4.62 -0.15
C ILE A 90 8.62 3.29 -0.92
N THR A 91 7.50 3.08 -1.60
CA THR A 91 7.22 1.88 -2.41
C THR A 91 7.72 2.04 -3.83
N ILE A 92 7.60 3.24 -4.40
CA ILE A 92 8.17 3.60 -5.69
C ILE A 92 8.99 4.88 -5.52
N PRO A 93 10.34 4.79 -5.52
CA PRO A 93 11.19 5.96 -5.48
C PRO A 93 11.17 6.70 -6.83
N PRO A 94 11.50 8.01 -6.85
CA PRO A 94 11.73 8.70 -8.09
C PRO A 94 12.91 8.09 -8.86
N LYS A 95 12.90 8.28 -10.17
CA LYS A 95 13.91 7.74 -11.08
C LYS A 95 14.68 8.88 -11.72
N ASP A 96 15.96 8.64 -11.99
CA ASP A 96 16.78 9.56 -12.74
C ASP A 96 16.23 9.76 -14.16
N ILE A 97 16.35 10.99 -14.66
CA ILE A 97 15.84 11.40 -15.97
C ILE A 97 16.96 12.08 -16.74
N TRP A 98 17.09 11.73 -18.02
CA TRP A 98 17.92 12.42 -18.99
C TRP A 98 17.03 13.02 -20.06
N ASN A 99 17.09 14.34 -20.26
CA ASN A 99 16.32 15.00 -21.30
C ASN A 99 16.99 16.30 -21.76
N ILE A 100 16.53 16.87 -22.87
CA ILE A 100 17.01 18.13 -23.42
C ILE A 100 16.20 19.32 -22.90
N SER A 101 16.76 20.53 -22.99
CA SER A 101 16.04 21.76 -22.65
C SER A 101 14.78 21.95 -23.50
N GLY A 102 13.76 22.57 -22.92
CA GLY A 102 12.43 22.77 -23.54
C GLY A 102 11.47 21.60 -23.35
N ALA A 103 11.94 20.43 -22.91
CA ALA A 103 11.09 19.27 -22.69
C ALA A 103 10.15 19.44 -21.48
N GLN A 104 9.15 18.58 -21.39
CA GLN A 104 8.34 18.39 -20.19
C GLN A 104 8.76 17.09 -19.49
N VAL A 105 9.01 17.15 -18.18
CA VAL A 105 9.42 15.98 -17.39
C VAL A 105 8.64 15.90 -16.08
N TYR A 106 8.55 14.70 -15.52
CA TYR A 106 7.95 14.48 -14.21
C TYR A 106 8.78 13.54 -13.34
N LEU A 107 8.90 13.85 -12.06
CA LEU A 107 9.32 12.90 -11.03
C LEU A 107 8.09 12.39 -10.29
N SER A 108 8.10 11.12 -9.88
CA SER A 108 7.03 10.50 -9.10
C SER A 108 7.59 9.79 -7.87
N CYS A 109 6.88 9.86 -6.76
CA CYS A 109 7.25 9.15 -5.53
C CYS A 109 5.98 8.61 -4.86
N GLU A 110 5.94 7.29 -4.64
CA GLU A 110 4.83 6.61 -3.97
C GLU A 110 5.26 6.12 -2.60
N VAL A 111 4.43 6.38 -1.61
CA VAL A 111 4.74 6.15 -0.21
C VAL A 111 3.52 5.61 0.51
N ILE A 112 3.75 4.64 1.39
CA ILE A 112 2.75 4.16 2.34
C ILE A 112 3.18 4.47 3.77
N GLY A 113 2.26 4.62 4.71
CA GLY A 113 2.62 4.78 6.13
C GLY A 113 1.41 5.03 7.01
N VAL A 114 1.41 4.59 8.27
CA VAL A 114 0.26 4.74 9.18
C VAL A 114 0.69 5.53 10.41
N PRO A 115 0.15 6.73 10.66
CA PRO A 115 -0.80 7.48 9.83
C PRO A 115 -0.24 7.88 8.46
N THR A 116 -1.14 8.21 7.54
CA THR A 116 -0.80 8.62 6.16
C THR A 116 0.29 9.70 6.18
N PRO A 117 1.43 9.49 5.50
CA PRO A 117 2.57 10.40 5.60
C PRO A 117 2.33 11.71 4.86
N LEU A 118 2.95 12.78 5.36
CA LEU A 118 3.10 14.03 4.62
C LEU A 118 4.26 13.87 3.64
N LEU A 119 3.98 14.08 2.35
CA LEU A 119 4.98 14.03 1.29
C LEU A 119 5.45 15.44 0.93
N THR A 120 6.76 15.62 0.90
CA THR A 120 7.41 16.90 0.58
C THR A 120 8.51 16.66 -0.44
N TRP A 121 8.68 17.61 -1.36
CA TRP A 121 9.73 17.57 -2.36
C TRP A 121 10.74 18.67 -2.10
N LYS A 122 12.01 18.35 -2.26
CA LYS A 122 13.11 19.31 -2.13
C LYS A 122 14.04 19.18 -3.32
N LYS A 123 14.65 20.30 -3.72
CA LYS A 123 15.80 20.28 -4.60
C LYS A 123 17.07 20.42 -3.78
N VAL A 124 17.99 19.49 -3.98
CA VAL A 124 19.29 19.45 -3.32
C VAL A 124 20.33 19.97 -4.31
N SER A 125 21.01 21.05 -3.94
CA SER A 125 22.07 21.64 -4.75
C SER A 125 23.39 21.61 -3.99
N SER A 126 24.39 20.95 -4.56
CA SER A 126 25.74 20.93 -4.02
C SER A 126 26.49 22.19 -4.46
N GLY A 127 26.48 23.21 -3.59
CA GLY A 127 27.30 24.42 -3.77
C GLY A 127 28.69 24.25 -3.16
N HIS A 128 29.68 25.04 -3.62
CA HIS A 128 31.10 24.94 -3.20
C HIS A 128 31.38 25.20 -1.71
N ARG A 129 30.37 25.52 -0.89
CA ARG A 129 30.53 25.81 0.55
C ARG A 129 29.48 25.19 1.48
N ARG A 130 28.39 24.61 0.95
CA ARG A 130 27.34 23.87 1.70
C ARG A 130 26.29 23.32 0.73
N GLU A 131 25.68 22.22 1.12
CA GLU A 131 24.43 21.72 0.54
C GLU A 131 23.32 22.76 0.77
N LYS A 132 22.72 23.24 -0.31
CA LYS A 132 21.54 24.12 -0.26
C LYS A 132 20.32 23.28 -0.61
N VAL A 133 19.44 23.12 0.37
CA VAL A 133 18.16 22.44 0.24
C VAL A 133 17.07 23.48 0.05
N GLU A 134 16.26 23.32 -1.00
CA GLU A 134 15.15 24.21 -1.32
C GLU A 134 13.84 23.43 -1.37
N LEU A 135 12.81 23.89 -0.66
CA LEU A 135 11.48 23.27 -0.71
C LEU A 135 10.79 23.59 -2.04
N LEU A 136 10.18 22.58 -2.67
CA LEU A 136 9.45 22.73 -3.93
C LEU A 136 7.95 23.00 -3.69
N PRO A 137 7.28 23.80 -4.55
CA PRO A 137 7.80 24.35 -5.81
C PRO A 137 8.71 25.58 -5.67
N GLY A 138 8.66 26.27 -4.51
CA GLY A 138 9.35 27.54 -4.32
C GLY A 138 8.73 28.66 -5.15
N ASP A 139 9.57 29.58 -5.66
CA ASP A 139 9.17 30.71 -6.53
C ASP A 139 9.35 30.40 -8.02
N ARG A 140 9.45 29.12 -8.40
CA ARG A 140 9.63 28.68 -9.79
C ARG A 140 8.30 28.76 -10.56
N ASP A 141 8.35 29.32 -11.76
CA ASP A 141 7.19 29.48 -12.65
C ASP A 141 6.95 28.25 -13.55
N ASN A 142 8.01 27.52 -13.88
CA ASN A 142 8.01 26.34 -14.74
C ASN A 142 7.82 25.00 -13.98
N LEU A 143 7.58 25.04 -12.66
CA LEU A 143 7.52 23.85 -11.82
C LEU A 143 6.24 23.80 -10.98
N ALA A 144 5.58 22.65 -10.93
CA ALA A 144 4.42 22.39 -10.09
C ALA A 144 4.56 21.08 -9.30
N VAL A 145 4.21 21.11 -8.01
CA VAL A 145 4.14 19.91 -7.17
C VAL A 145 2.67 19.53 -6.96
N GLN A 146 2.33 18.26 -7.18
CA GLN A 146 1.02 17.71 -6.87
C GLN A 146 1.16 16.51 -5.96
N THR A 147 0.18 16.32 -5.07
CA THR A 147 0.12 15.17 -4.18
C THR A 147 -1.31 14.65 -4.14
N ARG A 148 -1.48 13.33 -4.27
CA ARG A 148 -2.78 12.66 -4.16
C ARG A 148 -2.66 11.41 -3.30
N GLY A 149 -3.76 11.02 -2.69
CA GLY A 149 -3.87 9.70 -2.09
C GLY A 149 -3.84 8.61 -3.16
N GLY A 150 -3.27 7.46 -2.81
CA GLY A 150 -3.27 6.26 -3.66
C GLY A 150 -4.60 5.49 -3.59
N PRO A 151 -4.74 4.41 -4.37
CA PRO A 151 -5.90 3.51 -4.31
C PRO A 151 -6.01 2.81 -2.95
N GLU A 152 -4.87 2.50 -2.31
CA GLU A 152 -4.85 1.84 -1.01
C GLU A 152 -4.94 2.85 0.14
N LYS A 153 -5.47 2.39 1.27
CA LYS A 153 -5.48 3.22 2.49
C LYS A 153 -4.06 3.53 2.89
N HIS A 154 -3.86 4.77 3.34
CA HIS A 154 -2.57 5.23 3.87
C HIS A 154 -1.44 5.29 2.83
N GLU A 155 -1.81 5.31 1.54
CA GLU A 155 -0.92 5.55 0.42
C GLU A 155 -1.01 7.00 -0.05
N VAL A 156 0.13 7.55 -0.45
CA VAL A 156 0.28 8.89 -1.03
C VAL A 156 1.25 8.82 -2.19
N THR A 157 0.87 9.46 -3.29
CA THR A 157 1.73 9.67 -4.45
C THR A 157 1.94 11.16 -4.66
N GLY A 158 3.20 11.55 -4.89
CA GLY A 158 3.56 12.92 -5.26
C GLY A 158 4.23 12.98 -6.62
N TRP A 159 4.00 14.07 -7.31
CA TRP A 159 4.61 14.37 -8.60
C TRP A 159 5.22 15.77 -8.60
N VAL A 160 6.39 15.89 -9.23
CA VAL A 160 6.98 17.18 -9.61
C VAL A 160 6.90 17.26 -11.12
N LEU A 161 6.12 18.21 -11.64
CA LEU A 161 6.03 18.52 -13.07
C LEU A 161 6.94 19.71 -13.37
N ILE A 162 7.76 19.60 -14.40
CA ILE A 162 8.65 20.65 -14.88
C ILE A 162 8.37 20.89 -16.36
N SER A 163 8.04 22.12 -16.74
CA SER A 163 7.77 22.50 -18.12
C SER A 163 7.83 24.03 -18.31
N PRO A 164 8.69 24.55 -19.21
CA PRO A 164 9.76 23.84 -19.92
C PRO A 164 10.93 23.48 -18.99
N LEU A 165 11.65 22.40 -19.31
CA LEU A 165 12.90 22.02 -18.66
C LEU A 165 14.02 22.98 -19.09
N GLY A 166 14.55 23.76 -18.16
CA GLY A 166 15.75 24.58 -18.34
C GLY A 166 17.01 23.84 -17.86
N LYS A 167 18.16 24.51 -17.92
CA LYS A 167 19.45 23.93 -17.45
C LYS A 167 19.56 23.99 -15.92
N GLU A 168 18.95 25.00 -15.33
CA GLU A 168 18.85 25.29 -13.91
C GLU A 168 18.05 24.25 -13.14
N GLU A 169 17.17 23.49 -13.80
CA GLU A 169 16.46 22.35 -13.23
C GLU A 169 17.33 21.11 -13.10
N GLY A 170 18.48 21.05 -13.77
CA GLY A 170 19.45 19.98 -13.54
C GLY A 170 19.85 19.88 -12.07
N GLY A 171 20.07 18.66 -11.60
CA GLY A 171 20.50 18.38 -10.23
C GLY A 171 19.62 17.36 -9.52
N GLU A 172 19.80 17.28 -8.21
CA GLU A 172 19.25 16.23 -7.36
C GLU A 172 17.96 16.69 -6.68
N TYR A 173 16.99 15.77 -6.63
CA TYR A 173 15.67 15.98 -6.09
C TYR A 173 15.38 14.93 -5.02
N GLU A 174 14.92 15.39 -3.88
CA GLU A 174 14.59 14.58 -2.73
C GLU A 174 13.07 14.49 -2.58
N CYS A 175 12.56 13.26 -2.56
CA CYS A 175 11.25 12.93 -2.03
C CYS A 175 11.39 12.60 -0.54
N HIS A 176 10.77 13.41 0.32
CA HIS A 176 10.81 13.25 1.77
C HIS A 176 9.40 13.01 2.32
N ALA A 177 9.20 11.87 2.97
CA ALA A 177 7.95 11.47 3.57
C ALA A 177 8.07 11.34 5.09
N ALA A 178 7.13 11.94 5.83
CA ALA A 178 7.16 11.95 7.29
C ALA A 178 5.79 11.66 7.91
N ASN A 179 5.78 10.91 9.01
CA ASN A 179 4.63 10.78 9.90
C ASN A 179 5.09 10.71 11.37
N ALA A 180 4.14 10.56 12.30
CA ALA A 180 4.45 10.50 13.74
C ALA A 180 5.31 9.30 14.18
N LYS A 181 5.59 8.33 13.29
CA LYS A 181 6.44 7.16 13.56
C LYS A 181 7.82 7.23 12.91
N GLY A 182 8.08 8.19 12.04
CA GLY A 182 9.39 8.37 11.43
C GLY A 182 9.31 8.99 10.05
N GLU A 183 10.41 8.85 9.32
CA GLU A 183 10.63 9.48 8.02
C GLU A 183 11.25 8.48 7.03
N ALA A 184 11.02 8.71 5.74
CA ALA A 184 11.66 8.00 4.64
C ALA A 184 12.02 8.96 3.52
N VAL A 185 13.18 8.73 2.90
CA VAL A 185 13.74 9.60 1.87
C VAL A 185 14.17 8.79 0.66
N ALA A 186 13.94 9.32 -0.53
CA ALA A 186 14.48 8.81 -1.79
C ALA A 186 14.89 9.97 -2.70
N MET A 187 15.90 9.74 -3.53
CA MET A 187 16.50 10.77 -4.37
C MET A 187 16.45 10.37 -5.85
N ALA A 188 16.43 11.36 -6.73
CA ALA A 188 16.61 11.20 -8.16
C ALA A 188 17.31 12.41 -8.76
N THR A 189 18.05 12.19 -9.84
CA THR A 189 18.78 13.23 -10.55
C THR A 189 18.15 13.53 -11.91
N ILE A 190 17.94 14.82 -12.18
CA ILE A 190 17.59 15.31 -13.52
C ILE A 190 18.88 15.74 -14.21
N HIS A 191 19.18 15.08 -15.33
CA HIS A 191 20.29 15.38 -16.23
C HIS A 191 19.76 16.10 -17.47
N VAL A 192 20.17 17.35 -17.63
CA VAL A 192 19.82 18.16 -18.81
C VAL A 192 20.96 18.06 -19.80
N VAL A 193 20.74 17.36 -20.92
CA VAL A 193 21.74 17.13 -21.96
C VAL A 193 21.56 18.09 -23.13
N GLU A 194 22.62 18.29 -23.92
CA GLU A 194 22.59 19.20 -25.07
C GLU A 194 21.91 18.58 -26.30
N SER A 195 22.06 17.25 -26.48
CA SER A 195 21.46 16.51 -27.58
C SER A 195 20.79 15.22 -27.11
N LEU A 196 19.76 14.78 -27.85
CA LEU A 196 19.13 13.48 -27.65
C LEU A 196 20.12 12.31 -27.79
N LYS A 197 21.24 12.50 -28.48
CA LYS A 197 22.30 11.50 -28.65
C LYS A 197 23.08 11.22 -27.36
N ASP A 198 23.05 12.15 -26.41
CA ASP A 198 23.80 12.06 -25.15
C ASP A 198 22.99 11.39 -24.04
N ILE A 199 21.73 11.05 -24.32
CA ILE A 199 20.88 10.29 -23.41
C ILE A 199 21.41 8.84 -23.34
N PRO A 200 21.78 8.34 -22.15
CA PRO A 200 22.21 6.95 -22.01
C PRO A 200 21.12 6.01 -22.50
N THR A 201 21.43 5.16 -23.49
CA THR A 201 20.53 4.07 -23.84
C THR A 201 20.57 3.03 -22.72
N PRO A 202 19.42 2.53 -22.23
CA PRO A 202 19.43 1.40 -21.32
C PRO A 202 20.13 0.25 -22.02
N SER A 203 21.30 -0.16 -21.54
CA SER A 203 21.91 -1.39 -21.99
C SER A 203 20.98 -2.52 -21.53
N LEU A 204 20.07 -2.95 -22.41
CA LEU A 204 19.39 -4.21 -22.22
C LEU A 204 20.51 -5.25 -22.06
N GLY A 205 20.63 -5.79 -20.85
CA GLY A 205 21.31 -7.05 -20.62
C GLY A 205 20.55 -8.15 -21.35
N MET A 206 20.67 -8.18 -22.68
CA MET A 206 20.21 -9.26 -23.53
C MET A 206 21.16 -10.42 -23.26
N LYS A 207 20.86 -11.22 -22.23
CA LYS A 207 21.40 -12.59 -22.16
C LYS A 207 20.96 -13.23 -23.47
N GLN A 208 21.90 -13.42 -24.39
CA GLN A 208 21.68 -14.17 -25.61
C GLN A 208 21.10 -15.52 -25.18
N ALA A 209 19.83 -15.76 -25.52
CA ALA A 209 19.27 -17.10 -25.45
C ALA A 209 20.07 -17.94 -26.44
N HIS A 210 20.99 -18.75 -25.92
CA HIS A 210 21.65 -19.78 -26.69
C HIS A 210 20.54 -20.69 -27.24
N ARG A 211 20.32 -20.63 -28.55
CA ARG A 211 19.36 -21.45 -29.28
C ARG A 211 19.77 -22.91 -29.02
N PRO A 212 18.94 -23.79 -28.44
CA PRO A 212 19.31 -25.19 -28.35
C PRO A 212 19.39 -25.73 -29.77
N ASP A 213 20.58 -26.20 -30.13
CA ASP A 213 20.86 -26.80 -31.41
C ASP A 213 19.98 -28.05 -31.55
N ARG A 214 19.01 -27.98 -32.46
CA ARG A 214 18.07 -29.06 -32.71
C ARG A 214 18.81 -30.05 -33.62
N GLY A 215 19.59 -30.93 -33.00
CA GLY A 215 20.27 -32.02 -33.70
C GLY A 215 19.29 -32.89 -34.49
N PRO A 216 19.72 -33.49 -35.61
CA PRO A 216 18.84 -34.27 -36.47
C PRO A 216 18.39 -35.57 -35.78
N MET A 217 17.09 -35.87 -35.85
CA MET A 217 16.54 -37.17 -35.50
C MET A 217 17.19 -38.25 -36.38
N LYS A 218 17.85 -39.21 -35.74
CA LYS A 218 18.15 -40.52 -36.31
C LYS A 218 17.05 -41.49 -35.92
#